data_AF-A0A0N5BE72-F1
#
_entry.id   AF-A0A0N5BE72-F1
#
_cell.length_a   1.000
_cell.length_b   1.000
_cell.length_c   1.000
_cell.angle_alpha   90.00
_cell.angle_beta   90.00
_cell.angle_gamma   90.00
#
_symmetry.space_group_name_H-M   'P 1'
#
loop_
_entity.id
_entity.type
_entity.pdbx_description
1 polymer ?
#
loop_
_entity_poly.entity_id
_entity_poly.type
_entity_poly.pdbx_seq_one_letter_code
_entity_poly.pdbx_strand_id
1 'polypeptide(L)'
;MQFNIIEYPNNGVITKNYDNWEELMVFLRGEMEEDSPTFGYYWIDIDGNLNYLSHNNDYEDMFRSCKKFDQSIINIVHTNFLDYISNNAYY
;
A
#
# COMPACT_ATOMS: atom_id res chain seq x y z
N MET A 1 -13.64 3.61 5.56
CA MET A 1 -12.76 2.84 4.66
C MET A 1 -11.39 2.91 5.28
N GLN A 2 -10.89 1.78 5.78
CA GLN A 2 -9.61 1.67 6.46
C GLN A 2 -8.53 1.27 5.45
N PHE A 3 -7.34 1.84 5.60
CA PHE A 3 -6.19 1.54 4.75
C PHE A 3 -5.08 0.97 5.61
N ASN A 4 -4.51 -0.14 5.17
CA ASN A 4 -3.40 -0.81 5.83
C ASN A 4 -2.20 -0.74 4.90
N ILE A 5 -1.10 -0.15 5.35
CA ILE A 5 0.19 -0.27 4.67
C ILE A 5 1.00 -1.37 5.37
N ILE A 6 1.38 -2.40 4.62
CA ILE A 6 2.14 -3.54 5.09
C ILE A 6 3.55 -3.47 4.50
N GLU A 7 4.54 -3.47 5.37
CA GLU A 7 5.95 -3.34 5.03
C GLU A 7 6.79 -4.39 5.77
N TYR A 8 8.00 -4.66 5.28
CA TYR A 8 9.01 -5.45 5.98
C TYR A 8 10.31 -4.66 6.21
N PRO A 9 10.33 -3.68 7.14
CA PRO A 9 11.56 -3.01 7.51
C PRO A 9 12.39 -3.88 8.45
N ASN A 10 13.71 -3.95 8.21
CA ASN A 10 14.74 -4.38 9.18
C ASN A 10 14.36 -5.63 10.03
N ASN A 11 13.90 -6.70 9.38
CA ASN A 11 13.56 -8.02 9.97
C ASN A 11 12.21 -8.16 10.71
N GLY A 12 11.19 -7.36 10.38
CA GLY A 12 9.83 -7.60 10.89
C GLY A 12 8.75 -7.12 9.95
N VAL A 13 7.62 -7.83 9.91
CA VAL A 13 6.41 -7.34 9.23
C VAL A 13 5.77 -6.28 10.13
N ILE A 14 5.56 -5.09 9.58
CA ILE A 14 4.78 -4.05 10.23
C ILE A 14 3.53 -3.73 9.42
N THR A 15 2.48 -3.30 10.13
CA THR A 15 1.25 -2.81 9.53
C THR A 15 0.95 -1.44 10.10
N LYS A 16 0.90 -0.42 9.24
CA LYS A 16 0.44 0.93 9.56
C LYS A 16 -1.03 1.03 9.16
N ASN A 17 -1.90 1.38 10.09
CA ASN A 17 -3.33 1.52 9.83
C ASN A 17 -3.71 3.00 9.77
N TYR A 18 -4.54 3.35 8.79
CA TYR A 18 -5.09 4.69 8.59
C TYR A 18 -6.61 4.56 8.50
N ASP A 19 -7.32 5.34 9.32
CA ASP A 19 -8.77 5.16 9.50
C ASP A 19 -9.58 5.78 8.34
N ASN A 20 -8.93 6.66 7.57
CA ASN A 20 -9.53 7.34 6.44
C ASN A 20 -8.50 7.71 5.37
N TRP A 21 -9.02 8.16 4.23
CA TRP A 21 -8.25 8.55 3.06
C TRP A 21 -7.34 9.76 3.31
N GLU A 22 -7.78 10.73 4.12
CA GLU A 22 -7.03 11.96 4.36
C GLU A 22 -5.74 11.65 5.16
N GLU A 23 -5.85 10.81 6.19
CA GLU A 23 -4.70 10.33 6.97
C GLU A 23 -3.68 9.58 6.10
N LEU A 24 -4.16 8.69 5.23
CA LEU A 24 -3.30 7.98 4.28
C LEU A 24 -2.56 8.98 3.36
N MET A 25 -3.27 9.96 2.81
CA MET A 25 -2.69 10.93 1.89
C MET A 25 -1.68 11.87 2.55
N VAL A 26 -1.86 12.20 3.83
CA VAL A 26 -0.86 12.96 4.60
C VAL A 26 0.45 12.18 4.69
N PHE A 27 0.38 10.89 5.02
CA PHE A 27 1.56 10.02 5.07
C PHE A 27 2.23 9.90 3.69
N LEU A 28 1.47 9.54 2.66
CA LEU A 28 2.00 9.32 1.33
C LEU A 28 2.67 10.57 0.75
N ARG A 29 2.12 11.76 1.00
CA ARG A 29 2.76 13.02 0.58
C ARG A 29 4.09 13.27 1.29
N GLY A 30 4.18 12.94 2.57
CA GLY A 30 5.43 13.02 3.32
C GLY A 30 6.52 12.13 2.71
N GLU A 31 6.19 10.88 2.40
CA GLU A 31 7.12 9.92 1.77
C GLU A 31 7.58 10.35 0.36
N MET A 32 6.76 11.12 -0.36
CA MET A 32 7.09 11.62 -1.70
C MET A 32 8.00 12.85 -1.69
N GLU A 33 8.09 13.56 -0.57
CA GLU A 33 8.97 14.72 -0.41
C GLU A 33 10.38 14.34 0.07
N GLU A 34 10.64 13.08 0.43
CA GLU A 34 11.97 12.62 0.83
C GLU A 34 12.92 12.44 -0.37
N ASP A 35 14.21 12.73 -0.19
CA ASP A 35 15.28 12.63 -1.22
C ASP A 35 15.48 11.20 -1.78
N SER A 36 14.93 10.19 -1.12
CA SER A 36 14.94 8.78 -1.53
C SER A 36 13.55 8.20 -1.34
N PRO A 37 12.58 8.60 -2.19
CA PRO A 37 11.19 8.23 -1.99
C PRO A 37 11.06 6.71 -1.99
N THR A 38 10.38 6.18 -0.99
CA THR A 38 10.06 4.76 -0.79
C THR A 38 9.03 4.31 -1.83
N PHE A 39 9.41 4.38 -3.12
CA PHE A 39 8.59 3.94 -4.23
C PHE A 39 8.63 2.42 -4.32
N GLY A 40 7.50 1.80 -4.01
CA GLY A 40 7.36 0.35 -4.04
C GLY A 40 6.00 -0.15 -3.58
N TYR A 41 4.95 0.65 -3.62
CA TYR A 41 3.66 0.22 -3.12
C TYR A 41 2.81 -0.44 -4.21
N TYR A 42 2.12 -1.51 -3.83
CA TYR A 42 1.06 -2.14 -4.61
C TYR A 42 -0.20 -2.14 -3.76
N TRP A 43 -1.37 -1.99 -4.35
CA TRP A 43 -2.63 -2.29 -3.66
C TRP A 43 -3.19 -3.62 -4.12
N ILE A 44 -3.89 -4.29 -3.21
CA ILE A 44 -4.63 -5.52 -3.49
C ILE A 44 -6.06 -5.13 -3.82
N ASP A 45 -6.47 -5.39 -5.07
CA ASP A 45 -7.84 -5.12 -5.50
C ASP A 45 -8.85 -6.13 -4.98
N ILE A 46 -10.13 -5.91 -5.30
CA ILE A 46 -11.24 -6.75 -4.84
C ILE A 46 -11.15 -8.19 -5.37
N ASP A 47 -10.46 -8.39 -6.50
CA ASP A 47 -10.22 -9.69 -7.13
C ASP A 47 -8.93 -10.34 -6.61
N GLY A 48 -8.18 -9.65 -5.75
CA GLY A 48 -6.92 -10.12 -5.15
C GLY A 48 -5.67 -9.85 -5.99
N ASN A 49 -5.76 -9.04 -7.05
CA ASN A 49 -4.60 -8.71 -7.87
C ASN A 49 -3.75 -7.60 -7.23
N LEU A 50 -2.44 -7.72 -7.41
CA LEU A 50 -1.49 -6.66 -7.06
C LEU A 50 -1.42 -5.62 -8.17
N ASN A 51 -1.74 -4.38 -7.83
CA ASN A 51 -1.76 -3.25 -8.75
C ASN A 51 -0.72 -2.21 -8.29
N TYR A 52 0.25 -1.90 -9.14
CA TYR A 52 1.37 -1.01 -8.79
C TYR A 52 0.93 0.44 -8.65
N LEU A 53 1.40 1.13 -7.60
CA LEU A 53 1.10 2.53 -7.30
C LEU A 53 2.34 3.38 -7.55
N SER A 54 2.48 3.86 -8.78
CA SER A 54 3.67 4.55 -9.28
C SER A 54 3.57 6.08 -9.22
N HIS A 55 2.37 6.62 -9.33
CA HIS A 55 2.09 8.06 -9.37
C HIS A 55 0.93 8.42 -8.46
N ASN A 56 0.83 9.71 -8.09
CA ASN A 56 -0.29 10.24 -7.30
C ASN A 56 -1.67 9.84 -7.85
N ASN A 57 -1.82 9.86 -9.18
CA ASN A 57 -3.08 9.51 -9.83
C ASN A 57 -3.49 8.04 -9.57
N ASP A 58 -2.52 7.13 -9.42
CA ASP A 58 -2.80 5.72 -9.17
C ASP A 58 -3.49 5.52 -7.82
N TYR A 59 -3.12 6.31 -6.81
CA TYR A 59 -3.76 6.28 -5.50
C TYR A 59 -5.19 6.82 -5.57
N GLU A 60 -5.43 7.89 -6.34
CA GLU A 60 -6.79 8.41 -6.54
C GLU A 60 -7.68 7.41 -7.29
N ASP A 61 -7.14 6.75 -8.31
CA ASP A 61 -7.87 5.74 -9.08
C ASP A 61 -8.14 4.48 -8.25
N MET A 62 -7.19 4.04 -7.42
CA MET A 62 -7.41 3.03 -6.38
C MET A 62 -8.59 3.45 -5.48
N PHE A 63 -8.56 4.65 -4.90
CA PHE A 63 -9.60 5.11 -3.99
C PHE A 63 -10.99 5.14 -4.65
N ARG A 64 -11.08 5.60 -5.90
CA ARG A 64 -12.32 5.58 -6.69
C ARG A 64 -12.79 4.14 -6.93
N SER A 65 -11.89 3.23 -7.25
CA SER A 65 -12.19 1.80 -7.43
C SER A 65 -12.74 1.19 -6.14
N CYS A 66 -12.04 1.36 -5.01
CA CYS A 66 -12.47 0.84 -3.72
C CYS A 66 -13.84 1.39 -3.29
N LYS A 67 -14.12 2.67 -3.58
CA LYS A 67 -15.45 3.26 -3.34
C LYS A 67 -16.54 2.66 -4.24
N LYS A 68 -16.24 2.41 -5.51
CA LYS A 68 -17.19 1.80 -6.46
C LYS A 68 -17.61 0.40 -6.03
N PHE A 69 -16.72 -0.34 -5.39
CA PHE A 69 -16.95 -1.72 -4.94
C PHE A 69 -17.26 -1.84 -3.44
N ASP A 70 -17.52 -0.74 -2.74
CA ASP A 70 -17.79 -0.70 -1.29
C ASP A 70 -16.74 -1.46 -0.44
N GLN A 71 -15.48 -1.45 -0.88
CA GLN A 71 -14.38 -2.11 -0.17
C GLN A 71 -14.09 -1.36 1.14
N SER A 72 -14.29 -2.03 2.27
CA SER A 72 -14.17 -1.40 3.58
C SER A 72 -12.74 -1.38 4.11
N ILE A 73 -11.91 -2.36 3.73
CA ILE A 73 -10.50 -2.52 4.12
C ILE A 73 -9.65 -2.64 2.87
N ILE A 74 -8.67 -1.76 2.73
CA ILE A 74 -7.74 -1.70 1.60
C ILE A 74 -6.36 -2.06 2.13
N ASN A 75 -5.73 -3.05 1.52
CA ASN A 75 -4.37 -3.43 1.84
C ASN A 75 -3.44 -2.91 0.75
N ILE A 76 -2.47 -2.12 1.17
CA ILE A 76 -1.36 -1.60 0.38
C ILE A 76 -0.11 -2.31 0.91
N VAL A 77 0.70 -2.88 0.03
CA VAL A 77 1.88 -3.66 0.37
C VAL A 77 3.10 -3.03 -0.27
N HIS A 78 4.19 -2.92 0.47
CA HIS A 78 5.46 -2.43 -0.07
C HIS A 78 6.29 -3.57 -0.70
N THR A 79 7.14 -3.25 -1.67
CA THR A 79 8.00 -4.21 -2.39
C THR A 79 8.86 -5.03 -1.43
N ASN A 80 9.42 -4.41 -0.39
CA ASN A 80 10.20 -5.13 0.62
C ASN A 80 9.44 -6.30 1.28
N PHE A 81 8.13 -6.16 1.47
CA PHE A 81 7.27 -7.22 2.00
C PHE A 81 7.05 -8.29 0.94
N LEU A 82 6.82 -7.90 -0.31
CA LEU A 82 6.69 -8.83 -1.44
C LEU A 82 7.98 -9.64 -1.65
N ASP A 83 9.15 -9.00 -1.57
CA ASP A 83 10.46 -9.66 -1.64
C ASP A 83 10.65 -10.62 -0.48
N TYR A 84 10.28 -10.22 0.73
CA TYR A 84 10.33 -11.08 1.91
C TYR A 84 9.47 -12.33 1.76
N ILE A 85 8.20 -12.21 1.38
CA ILE A 85 7.32 -13.38 1.21
C ILE A 85 7.77 -14.25 0.04
N SER A 86 8.27 -13.66 -1.04
CA SER A 86 8.81 -14.41 -2.19
C SER A 86 10.01 -15.25 -1.78
N ASN A 87 10.94 -14.69 -0.99
CA ASN A 87 12.12 -15.40 -0.52
C ASN A 87 11.80 -16.48 0.54
N ASN A 88 10.71 -16.35 1.29
CA ASN A 88 10.28 -17.34 2.28
C ASN A 88 9.31 -18.39 1.73
N ALA A 89 8.73 -18.19 0.53
CA ALA A 89 7.82 -19.15 -0.10
C ALA A 89 8.52 -20.40 -0.66
N TYR A 90 9.86 -20.45 -0.63
CA TYR A 90 10.67 -21.57 -1.14
C TYR A 90 11.17 -22.55 -0.06
N TYR A 91 10.60 -22.53 1.16
CA TYR A 91 10.89 -23.50 2.23
C TYR A 91 9.69 -24.40 2.54
#